data_AF-A0A9D6YE88-F1
#
_entry.id   AF-A0A9D6YE88-F1
#
_cell.length_a   1.000
_cell.length_b   1.000
_cell.length_c   1.000
_cell.angle_alpha   90.00
_cell.angle_beta   90.00
_cell.angle_gamma   90.00
#
_symmetry.space_group_name_H-M   'P 1'
#
loop_
_entity.id
_entity.type
_entity.pdbx_description
1 polymer ?
#
loop_
_entity_poly.entity_id
_entity_poly.type
_entity_poly.pdbx_seq_one_letter_code
_entity_poly.pdbx_strand_id
1 'polypeptide(L)'
;MSSRLKVTRAQIVVRGLTNRCPNCGARTLFQPGAFFKVNLACSACGFEIERSNDEGFFLGSMSLNYGVTLVCFLTPVMLLAYYKVIGTTTAIVLAGVGAIGFPALFYRSSRSWWLMNYYVFFPHHLPANGGTGRAGEDTNT
;
A
#
# COMPACT_ATOMS: atom_id res chain seq x y z
N MET A 1 18.19 8.27 26.97
CA MET A 1 18.93 7.98 25.73
C MET A 1 17.97 8.14 24.56
N SER A 2 17.99 9.30 23.88
CA SER A 2 17.11 9.58 22.75
C SER A 2 17.57 8.79 21.53
N SER A 3 16.99 7.61 21.30
CA SER A 3 17.22 6.80 20.11
C SER A 3 16.74 7.57 18.86
N ARG A 4 17.62 8.35 18.24
CA ARG A 4 17.36 9.00 16.95
C ARG A 4 17.18 7.90 15.91
N LEU A 5 15.94 7.65 15.52
CA LEU A 5 15.64 6.88 14.31
C LEU A 5 16.28 7.58 13.10
N LYS A 6 17.04 6.84 12.29
CA LYS A 6 17.67 7.34 11.06
C LYS A 6 16.63 7.68 9.99
N VAL A 7 15.54 6.91 9.95
CA VAL A 7 14.34 7.16 9.16
C VAL A 7 13.19 7.42 10.12
N THR A 8 12.65 8.64 10.06
CA THR A 8 11.53 9.06 10.91
C THR A 8 10.19 8.55 10.38
N ARG A 9 9.19 8.43 11.25
CA ARG A 9 7.82 8.03 10.86
C ARG A 9 7.25 8.92 9.75
N ALA A 10 7.47 10.23 9.82
CA ALA A 10 7.05 11.18 8.80
C ALA A 10 7.67 10.86 7.43
N GLN A 11 8.96 10.50 7.38
CA GLN A 11 9.60 10.09 6.13
C GLN A 11 9.02 8.78 5.58
N ILE A 12 8.67 7.82 6.45
CA ILE A 12 8.00 6.59 6.03
C ILE A 12 6.64 6.90 5.41
N VAL A 13 5.86 7.81 6.02
CA VAL A 13 4.58 8.28 5.48
C VAL A 13 4.74 8.89 4.09
N VAL A 14 5.65 9.85 3.94
CA VAL A 14 5.89 10.53 2.65
C VAL A 14 6.36 9.54 1.59
N ARG A 15 7.23 8.59 1.94
CA ARG A 15 7.71 7.54 1.03
C ARG A 15 6.59 6.59 0.62
N GLY A 16 5.74 6.20 1.57
CA GLY A 16 4.55 5.36 1.32
C GLY A 16 3.55 6.00 0.37
N LEU A 17 3.22 7.28 0.60
CA LEU A 17 2.31 8.06 -0.27
C LEU A 17 2.88 8.28 -1.68
N THR A 18 4.20 8.36 -1.81
CA THR A 18 4.86 8.57 -3.11
C THR A 18 5.31 7.29 -3.80
N ASN A 19 4.86 6.11 -3.35
CA ASN A 19 5.20 4.80 -3.92
C ASN A 19 6.73 4.54 -3.97
N ARG A 20 7.44 4.99 -2.93
CA ARG A 20 8.90 4.86 -2.76
C ARG A 20 9.22 3.83 -1.69
N CYS A 21 10.43 3.27 -1.77
CA CYS A 21 10.94 2.37 -0.74
C CYS A 21 10.93 3.07 0.64
N PRO A 22 10.32 2.47 1.69
CA PRO A 22 10.28 3.06 3.02
C PRO A 22 11.68 3.16 3.65
N ASN A 23 12.62 2.29 3.24
CA ASN A 23 13.99 2.23 3.75
C ASN A 23 14.92 3.31 3.16
N CYS A 24 15.10 3.34 1.84
CA CYS A 24 16.02 4.27 1.18
C CYS A 24 15.33 5.47 0.49
N GLY A 25 14.02 5.40 0.23
CA GLY A 25 13.30 6.44 -0.52
C GLY A 25 13.47 6.37 -2.05
N ALA A 26 14.09 5.33 -2.59
CA ALA A 26 14.21 5.15 -4.04
C ALA A 26 12.86 4.74 -4.67
N ARG A 27 12.63 5.14 -5.93
CA ARG A 27 11.42 4.79 -6.73
C ARG A 27 11.53 3.38 -7.34
N THR A 28 12.03 2.42 -6.58
CA THR A 28 12.27 1.04 -7.05
C THR A 28 11.20 0.07 -6.57
N LEU A 29 10.12 0.57 -5.97
CA LEU A 29 9.07 -0.28 -5.40
C LEU A 29 8.36 -1.09 -6.50
N PHE A 30 8.27 -0.52 -7.70
CA PHE A 30 7.62 -1.14 -8.86
C PHE A 30 8.63 -1.35 -9.97
N GLN A 31 8.44 -2.44 -10.70
CA GLN A 31 9.29 -2.78 -11.83
C GLN A 31 9.07 -1.76 -12.97
N PRO A 32 10.13 -1.17 -13.55
CA PRO A 32 9.98 -0.26 -14.68
C PRO A 32 9.34 -1.01 -15.85
N GLY A 33 8.17 -0.56 -16.30
CA GLY A 33 7.39 -1.19 -17.38
C GLY A 33 6.31 -2.18 -16.93
N ALA A 34 6.19 -2.51 -15.65
CA ALA A 34 5.10 -3.36 -15.14
C ALA A 34 4.16 -2.56 -14.22
N PHE A 35 2.86 -2.52 -14.57
CA PHE A 35 1.86 -1.78 -13.79
C PHE A 35 1.42 -2.52 -12.51
N PHE A 36 1.52 -3.85 -12.50
CA PHE A 36 1.03 -4.69 -11.40
C PHE A 36 2.12 -5.51 -10.67
N LYS A 37 3.39 -5.35 -11.06
CA LYS A 37 4.49 -6.15 -10.50
C LYS A 37 5.34 -5.31 -9.54
N VAL A 38 5.27 -5.66 -8.26
CA VAL A 38 6.18 -5.14 -7.21
C VAL A 38 7.50 -5.87 -7.31
N ASN A 39 8.61 -5.17 -7.08
CA ASN A 39 9.92 -5.83 -7.00
C ASN A 39 10.03 -6.60 -5.68
N LEU A 40 10.54 -7.83 -5.71
CA LEU A 40 10.81 -8.61 -4.49
C LEU A 40 11.75 -7.86 -3.54
N ALA A 41 12.76 -7.21 -4.09
CA ALA A 41 13.69 -6.38 -3.34
C ALA A 41 13.94 -5.02 -4.00
N CYS A 42 14.26 -4.03 -3.19
CA CYS A 42 14.68 -2.72 -3.64
C CYS A 42 16.06 -2.81 -4.29
N SER A 43 16.16 -2.50 -5.60
CA SER A 43 17.43 -2.52 -6.32
C SER A 43 18.47 -1.50 -5.81
N ALA A 44 18.05 -0.48 -5.06
CA ALA A 44 18.95 0.55 -4.53
C ALA A 44 19.53 0.22 -3.14
N CYS A 45 18.80 -0.50 -2.29
CA CYS A 45 19.25 -0.79 -0.92
C CYS A 45 19.16 -2.26 -0.50
N GLY A 46 18.75 -3.16 -1.41
CA GLY A 46 18.60 -4.59 -1.14
C GLY A 46 17.46 -4.95 -0.19
N PHE A 47 16.64 -3.98 0.22
CA PHE A 47 15.54 -4.22 1.14
C PHE A 47 14.47 -5.10 0.48
N GLU A 48 14.18 -6.27 1.06
CA GLU A 48 13.08 -7.13 0.63
C GLU A 48 11.74 -6.43 0.88
N ILE A 49 11.06 -6.08 -0.21
CA ILE A 49 9.77 -5.39 -0.21
C ILE A 49 8.63 -6.42 -0.14
N GLU A 50 8.76 -7.50 -0.92
CA GLU A 50 7.77 -8.56 -1.02
C GLU A 50 8.47 -9.92 -0.90
N ARG A 51 8.16 -10.66 0.16
CA ARG A 51 8.62 -12.03 0.32
C ARG A 51 7.67 -12.98 -0.39
N SER A 52 8.23 -14.00 -1.02
CA SER A 52 7.49 -14.98 -1.82
C SER A 52 6.42 -15.77 -1.04
N ASN A 53 6.47 -15.80 0.30
CA ASN A 53 5.51 -16.49 1.18
C ASN A 53 4.57 -15.55 1.96
N ASP A 54 4.69 -14.23 1.84
CA ASP A 54 3.91 -13.27 2.64
C ASP A 54 2.48 -13.08 2.06
N GLU A 55 1.71 -14.17 1.97
CA GLU A 55 0.31 -14.16 1.51
C GLU A 55 -0.55 -13.24 2.38
N GLY A 56 -0.27 -13.19 3.69
CA GLY A 56 -0.94 -12.28 4.63
C GLY A 56 -0.68 -10.81 4.34
N PHE A 57 0.48 -10.46 3.78
CA PHE A 57 0.79 -9.10 3.37
C PHE A 57 0.04 -8.72 2.09
N PHE A 58 -0.06 -9.67 1.16
CA PHE A 58 -0.86 -9.52 -0.05
C PHE A 58 -2.36 -9.35 0.30
N LEU A 59 -2.90 -10.23 1.14
CA LEU A 59 -4.28 -10.16 1.62
C LEU A 59 -4.54 -8.83 2.35
N GLY A 60 -3.65 -8.40 3.25
CA GLY A 60 -3.79 -7.14 3.97
C GLY A 60 -3.85 -5.92 3.04
N SER A 61 -3.01 -5.89 2.00
CA SER A 61 -3.04 -4.83 0.99
C SER A 61 -4.32 -4.85 0.14
N MET A 62 -4.88 -6.04 -0.15
CA MET A 62 -6.16 -6.18 -0.85
C MET A 62 -7.33 -5.75 0.02
N SER A 63 -7.35 -6.14 1.30
CA SER A 63 -8.38 -5.72 2.25
C SER A 63 -8.39 -4.20 2.42
N LEU A 64 -7.21 -3.57 2.53
CA LEU A 64 -7.11 -2.11 2.63
C LEU A 64 -7.59 -1.44 1.34
N ASN A 65 -7.23 -1.98 0.17
CA ASN A 65 -7.69 -1.47 -1.12
C ASN A 65 -9.22 -1.53 -1.25
N TYR A 66 -9.81 -2.64 -0.83
CA TYR A 66 -11.26 -2.83 -0.84
C TYR A 66 -11.96 -1.87 0.13
N GLY A 67 -11.42 -1.71 1.35
CA GLY A 67 -11.93 -0.75 2.32
C GLY A 67 -11.89 0.69 1.82
N VAL A 68 -10.78 1.10 1.21
CA VAL A 68 -10.64 2.45 0.61
C VAL A 68 -11.61 2.62 -0.56
N THR A 69 -11.76 1.61 -1.42
CA THR A 69 -12.73 1.67 -2.53
C THR A 69 -14.16 1.81 -2.01
N LEU A 70 -14.53 1.07 -0.97
CA LEU A 70 -15.85 1.17 -0.37
C LEU A 70 -16.10 2.57 0.19
N VAL A 71 -15.19 3.08 1.01
CA VAL A 71 -15.37 4.34 1.74
C VAL A 71 -15.17 5.56 0.85
N CYS A 72 -14.15 5.56 -0.01
CA CYS A 72 -13.82 6.72 -0.84
C CYS A 72 -14.55 6.76 -2.18
N PHE A 73 -15.09 5.63 -2.67
CA PHE A 73 -15.79 5.59 -3.96
C PHE A 73 -17.26 5.19 -3.82
N LEU A 74 -17.56 4.02 -3.26
CA LEU A 74 -18.95 3.53 -3.19
C LEU A 74 -19.82 4.37 -2.26
N THR A 75 -19.33 4.75 -1.07
CA THR A 75 -20.06 5.60 -0.13
C THR A 75 -20.47 6.95 -0.74
N PRO A 76 -19.56 7.76 -1.35
CA PRO A 76 -19.97 9.00 -1.98
C PRO A 76 -20.90 8.77 -3.17
N VAL A 77 -20.66 7.79 -4.04
CA VAL A 77 -21.58 7.48 -5.16
C VAL A 77 -22.99 7.16 -4.63
N MET A 78 -23.09 6.37 -3.56
CA MET A 78 -24.36 6.06 -2.90
C MET A 78 -25.02 7.32 -2.31
N LEU A 79 -24.26 8.20 -1.66
CA LEU A 79 -24.77 9.47 -1.12
C LEU A 79 -25.26 10.40 -2.24
N LEU A 80 -24.50 10.56 -3.33
CA LEU A 80 -24.90 11.39 -4.47
C LEU A 80 -26.20 10.86 -5.12
N ALA A 81 -26.35 9.53 -5.20
CA ALA A 81 -27.59 8.91 -5.67
C ALA A 81 -28.76 9.13 -4.70
N TYR A 82 -28.52 9.02 -3.39
CA TYR A 82 -29.51 9.26 -2.34
C TYR A 82 -30.05 10.70 -2.37
N TYR A 83 -29.16 11.69 -2.52
CA TYR A 83 -29.54 13.11 -2.66
C TYR A 83 -30.10 13.47 -4.05
N LYS A 84 -30.29 12.48 -4.95
CA LYS A 84 -30.74 12.66 -6.34
C LYS A 84 -29.94 13.69 -7.14
N VAL A 85 -28.67 13.90 -6.79
CA VAL A 85 -27.75 14.77 -7.54
C VAL A 85 -27.36 14.12 -8.87
N ILE A 86 -27.31 12.79 -8.90
CA ILE A 86 -27.04 11.98 -10.09
C ILE A 86 -28.21 11.03 -10.37
N GLY A 87 -28.49 10.79 -11.65
CA GLY A 87 -29.49 9.82 -12.08
C GLY A 87 -29.08 8.39 -11.71
N THR A 88 -30.06 7.53 -11.42
CA THR A 88 -29.82 6.14 -11.01
C THR A 88 -28.95 5.38 -12.01
N THR A 89 -29.15 5.59 -13.31
CA THR A 89 -28.33 4.97 -14.37
C THR A 89 -26.87 5.42 -14.30
N THR A 90 -26.62 6.71 -14.06
CA THR A 90 -25.26 7.26 -13.92
C THR A 90 -24.57 6.71 -12.68
N ALA A 91 -25.30 6.58 -11.57
CA ALA A 91 -24.79 5.99 -10.33
C ALA A 91 -24.41 4.51 -10.52
N ILE A 92 -25.22 3.73 -11.24
CA ILE A 92 -24.93 2.31 -11.54
C ILE A 92 -23.71 2.18 -12.45
N VAL A 93 -23.60 2.99 -13.49
CA VAL A 93 -22.45 2.97 -14.41
C VAL A 93 -21.18 3.37 -13.67
N LEU A 94 -21.22 4.44 -12.87
CA LEU A 94 -20.09 4.85 -12.03
C LEU A 94 -19.71 3.76 -11.03
N ALA A 95 -20.68 3.16 -10.34
CA ALA A 95 -20.44 2.06 -9.41
C ALA A 95 -19.78 0.87 -10.10
N GLY A 96 -20.29 0.46 -11.26
CA GLY A 96 -19.73 -0.67 -12.02
C GLY A 96 -18.32 -0.41 -12.54
N VAL A 97 -18.08 0.76 -13.15
CA VAL A 97 -16.76 1.13 -13.67
C VAL A 97 -15.76 1.33 -12.53
N GLY A 98 -16.16 2.03 -11.47
CA GLY A 98 -15.28 2.31 -10.35
C GLY A 98 -15.01 1.10 -9.46
N ALA A 99 -15.91 0.12 -9.39
CA ALA A 99 -15.67 -1.13 -8.68
C ALA A 99 -14.48 -1.93 -9.25
N ILE A 100 -14.12 -1.73 -10.51
CA ILE A 100 -12.97 -2.38 -11.14
C ILE A 100 -11.81 -1.40 -11.32
N GLY A 101 -12.09 -0.20 -11.83
CA GLY A 101 -11.07 0.79 -12.13
C GLY A 101 -10.38 1.34 -10.88
N PHE A 102 -11.13 1.54 -9.80
CA PHE A 102 -10.59 2.12 -8.57
C PHE A 102 -9.67 1.13 -7.84
N PRO A 103 -10.07 -0.14 -7.59
CA PRO A 103 -9.17 -1.14 -7.04
C PRO A 103 -7.91 -1.35 -7.89
N ALA A 104 -8.07 -1.45 -9.21
CA ALA A 104 -6.94 -1.66 -10.12
C ALA A 104 -5.93 -0.51 -10.07
N LEU A 105 -6.39 0.74 -10.06
CA LEU A 105 -5.52 1.91 -9.97
C LEU A 105 -4.88 2.06 -8.58
N PHE A 106 -5.67 1.81 -7.53
CA PHE A 106 -5.21 1.93 -6.15
C PHE A 106 -4.46 0.70 -5.64
N TYR A 107 -4.43 -0.41 -6.37
CA TYR A 107 -3.69 -1.62 -5.98
C TYR A 107 -2.22 -1.30 -5.70
N ARG A 108 -1.65 -0.48 -6.60
CA ARG A 108 -0.27 0.02 -6.51
C ARG A 108 -0.04 0.81 -5.21
N SER A 109 -0.91 1.79 -4.95
CA SER A 109 -0.84 2.62 -3.74
C SER A 109 -1.14 1.82 -2.47
N SER A 110 -2.07 0.87 -2.52
CA SER A 110 -2.48 0.06 -1.38
C SER A 110 -1.34 -0.79 -0.84
N ARG A 111 -0.56 -1.43 -1.72
CA ARG A 111 0.65 -2.16 -1.31
C ARG A 111 1.67 -1.24 -0.64
N SER A 112 1.88 -0.03 -1.19
CA SER A 112 2.78 0.96 -0.59
C SER A 112 2.26 1.48 0.76
N TRP A 113 0.95 1.70 0.90
CA TRP A 113 0.30 2.18 2.13
C TRP A 113 0.26 1.13 3.23
N TRP A 114 0.13 -0.14 2.88
CA TRP A 114 0.21 -1.25 3.83
C TRP A 114 1.63 -1.36 4.40
N LEU A 115 2.67 -1.29 3.54
CA LEU A 115 4.07 -1.22 3.96
C LEU A 115 4.31 -0.02 4.88
N MET A 116 3.80 1.14 4.46
CA MET A 116 3.88 2.37 5.24
C MET A 116 3.25 2.21 6.61
N ASN A 117 2.01 1.72 6.70
CA ASN A 117 1.32 1.53 7.97
C ASN A 117 2.16 0.67 8.91
N TYR A 118 2.59 -0.50 8.43
CA TYR A 118 3.39 -1.40 9.23
C TYR A 118 4.68 -0.75 9.76
N TYR A 119 5.46 -0.10 8.89
CA TYR A 119 6.73 0.51 9.29
C TYR A 119 6.57 1.83 10.06
N VAL A 120 5.43 2.51 9.98
CA VAL A 120 5.11 3.65 10.85
C VAL A 120 4.90 3.20 12.28
N PHE A 121 4.23 2.06 12.50
CA PHE A 121 4.07 1.46 13.83
C PHE A 121 5.38 0.82 14.33
N PHE A 122 6.10 0.12 13.44
CA PHE A 122 7.34 -0.58 13.74
C PHE A 122 8.55 -0.01 12.98
N PRO A 123 8.96 1.24 13.26
CA PRO A 123 10.07 1.87 12.56
C PRO A 123 11.40 1.18 12.84
N HIS A 124 11.53 0.46 13.96
CA HIS A 124 12.74 -0.27 14.34
C HIS A 124 13.01 -1.50 13.47
N HIS A 125 12.01 -2.04 12.76
CA HIS A 125 12.21 -3.19 11.85
C HIS A 125 12.84 -2.77 10.51
N LEU A 126 12.93 -1.47 10.23
CA LEU A 126 13.62 -0.99 9.04
C LEU A 126 15.14 -1.22 9.17
N PRO A 127 15.80 -1.79 8.15
CA PRO A 127 17.26 -1.93 8.17
C PRO A 127 18.02 -0.63 8.36
N ALA A 128 17.52 0.50 7.81
CA ALA A 128 18.12 1.81 8.05
C ALA A 128 18.08 2.25 9.53
N ASN A 129 17.14 1.71 10.32
CA ASN A 129 17.01 1.97 11.75
C ASN A 129 17.68 0.88 12.61
N GLY A 130 18.45 -0.03 12.00
CA GLY A 130 19.15 -1.12 12.69
C GLY A 130 18.32 -2.40 12.88
N GLY A 131 17.12 -2.48 12.27
CA GLY A 131 16.30 -3.68 12.30
C GLY A 131 16.79 -4.77 11.36
N THR A 132 16.55 -6.03 11.71
CA THR A 132 16.87 -7.20 10.87
C THR A 132 15.81 -7.46 9.78
N GLY A 133 14.98 -6.46 9.45
CA GLY A 133 13.79 -6.65 8.61
C GLY A 133 12.64 -7.28 9.40
N ARG A 134 11.60 -7.75 8.71
CA ARG A 134 10.50 -8.49 9.34
C ARG A 134 11.04 -9.87 9.73
N ALA A 135 11.29 -10.18 11.00
CA ALA A 135 11.56 -11.57 11.38
C ALA A 135 10.22 -12.31 11.38
N GLY A 136 10.00 -13.16 10.38
CA GLY A 136 8.76 -13.89 10.16
C GLY A 136 9.09 -15.03 9.22
N GLU A 137 9.41 -16.17 9.83
CA GLU A 137 9.66 -17.45 9.20
C GLU A 137 8.30 -18.15 9.14
N ASP A 138 7.61 -18.04 8.02
CA ASP A 138 6.44 -18.83 7.70
C ASP A 138 6.86 -20.05 6.88
N THR A 139 7.72 -20.86 7.49
CA THR A 139 7.81 -22.29 7.20
C THR A 139 6.57 -22.97 7.76
N ASN A 140 5.41 -22.79 7.12
CA ASN A 140 4.29 -23.70 7.34
C ASN A 140 4.60 -24.99 6.56
N THR A 141 5.27 -25.91 7.27
CA THR A 141 5.33 -27.34 6.91
C THR A 141 4.05 -28.01 7.34
#